data_AF-A9C0N1-F1
#
_entry.id   AF-A9C0N1-F1
#
_cell.length_a   1.000
_cell.length_b   1.000
_cell.length_c   1.000
_cell.angle_alpha   90.00
_cell.angle_beta   90.00
_cell.angle_gamma   90.00
#
_symmetry.space_group_name_H-M   'P 1'
#
loop_
_entity.id
_entity.type
_entity.pdbx_description
1 polymer ?
#
loop_
_entity_poly.entity_id
_entity_poly.type
_entity_poly.pdbx_seq_one_letter_code
_entity_poly.pdbx_strand_id
1 'polypeptide(L)'
;MTQQTEVRELKPGLSPFPAAADIFVADQPWLAEHLLPLISIDLGLVRPELAGTVVHMLCPVEPFEGCIGDETEAHHNAFTAPNWFALELTPDNRYRFLGNEGFFQRAPQHGGQFTKDAFACEHTDEMLASHAKASAYYAEHGRLASYSRYGKGEPMEQDYLDSLGGGIWYGNWTSHPPIPPAFQLDEAENAGMGDELEDDGIRITRDGKPFFHVANVAGYNWCATGADSILLFYEPESRTVLFTFDWT
;
A
#
# COMPACT_ATOMS: atom_id res chain seq x y z
N MET A 1 -2.56 -7.72 19.64
CA MET A 1 -2.20 -8.42 18.38
C MET A 1 -0.70 -8.67 18.39
N THR A 2 -0.18 -9.67 17.67
CA THR A 2 1.28 -9.83 17.54
C THR A 2 1.84 -8.76 16.60
N GLN A 3 2.89 -8.07 17.02
CA GLN A 3 3.65 -7.14 16.17
C GLN A 3 5.04 -7.70 15.94
N GLN A 4 5.52 -7.58 14.71
CA GLN A 4 6.91 -7.80 14.35
C GLN A 4 7.40 -6.52 13.68
N THR A 5 8.63 -6.11 13.97
CA THR A 5 9.29 -4.96 13.36
C THR A 5 10.52 -5.41 12.59
N GLU A 6 10.97 -4.61 11.62
CA GLU A 6 12.21 -4.85 10.85
C GLU A 6 12.24 -6.27 10.24
N VAL A 7 11.22 -6.61 9.45
CA VAL A 7 11.04 -7.97 8.91
C VAL A 7 12.04 -8.24 7.79
N ARG A 8 13.22 -8.73 8.15
CA ARG A 8 14.31 -9.09 7.21
C ARG A 8 14.28 -10.52 6.70
N GLU A 9 13.58 -11.40 7.40
CA GLU A 9 13.54 -12.84 7.12
C GLU A 9 12.14 -13.24 6.65
N LEU A 10 12.08 -14.00 5.55
CA LEU A 10 10.80 -14.49 5.03
C LEU A 10 10.31 -15.67 5.84
N LYS A 11 9.17 -15.49 6.50
CA LYS A 11 8.43 -16.57 7.14
C LYS A 11 7.47 -17.20 6.13
N PRO A 12 7.11 -18.49 6.29
CA PRO A 12 5.98 -19.06 5.56
C PRO A 12 4.75 -18.16 5.68
N GLY A 13 4.10 -17.85 4.56
CA GLY A 13 3.01 -16.87 4.50
C GLY A 13 3.42 -15.48 4.02
N LEU A 14 4.73 -15.21 3.84
CA LEU A 14 5.22 -14.03 3.14
C LEU A 14 5.76 -14.42 1.76
N SER A 15 5.36 -13.71 0.71
CA SER A 15 5.80 -14.01 -0.66
C SER A 15 6.09 -12.72 -1.44
N PRO A 16 7.37 -12.32 -1.56
CA PRO A 16 7.78 -11.14 -2.32
C PRO A 16 7.49 -11.25 -3.81
N PHE A 17 7.32 -10.10 -4.46
CA PHE A 17 7.16 -9.95 -5.90
C PHE A 17 6.11 -10.89 -6.51
N PRO A 18 4.88 -10.96 -5.99
CA PRO A 18 3.84 -11.77 -6.59
C PRO A 18 3.51 -11.25 -8.00
N ALA A 19 3.15 -12.14 -8.92
CA ALA A 19 2.79 -11.74 -10.26
C ALA A 19 1.46 -10.97 -10.26
N ALA A 20 1.40 -9.85 -10.99
CA ALA A 20 0.19 -9.02 -11.06
C ALA A 20 -1.07 -9.82 -11.50
N ALA A 21 -0.89 -10.79 -12.41
CA ALA A 21 -1.97 -11.65 -12.89
C ALA A 21 -2.56 -12.60 -11.83
N ASP A 22 -1.82 -12.86 -10.76
CA ASP A 22 -2.25 -13.70 -9.64
C ASP A 22 -2.95 -12.89 -8.55
N ILE A 23 -2.74 -11.57 -8.50
CA ILE A 23 -3.28 -10.71 -7.44
C ILE A 23 -4.40 -9.79 -7.90
N PHE A 24 -4.52 -9.47 -9.20
CA PHE A 24 -5.61 -8.64 -9.69
C PHE A 24 -6.69 -9.49 -10.35
N VAL A 25 -7.94 -9.04 -10.27
CA VAL A 25 -9.06 -9.64 -11.01
C VAL A 25 -8.87 -9.44 -12.52
N ALA A 26 -9.29 -10.45 -13.30
CA ALA A 26 -9.04 -10.49 -14.74
C ALA A 26 -9.74 -9.37 -15.54
N ASP A 27 -10.77 -8.74 -14.97
CA ASP A 27 -11.53 -7.63 -15.56
C ASP A 27 -10.98 -6.25 -15.17
N GLN A 28 -9.93 -6.18 -14.33
CA GLN A 28 -9.19 -4.96 -14.03
C GLN A 28 -7.67 -5.14 -14.27
N PRO A 29 -7.25 -5.62 -15.46
CA PRO A 29 -5.83 -5.89 -15.74
C PRO A 29 -4.98 -4.62 -15.73
N TRP A 30 -5.60 -3.46 -15.98
CA TRP A 30 -4.98 -2.13 -15.99
C TRP A 30 -4.41 -1.72 -14.62
N LEU A 31 -4.81 -2.35 -13.51
CA LEU A 31 -4.21 -2.08 -12.20
C LEU A 31 -2.70 -2.32 -12.17
N ALA A 32 -2.22 -3.27 -12.97
CA ALA A 32 -0.79 -3.56 -13.09
C ALA A 32 0.03 -2.42 -13.73
N GLU A 33 -0.64 -1.46 -14.38
CA GLU A 33 0.00 -0.28 -14.97
C GLU A 33 0.22 0.84 -13.95
N HIS A 34 -0.47 0.78 -12.80
CA HIS A 34 -0.48 1.83 -11.78
C HIS A 34 0.08 1.37 -10.43
N LEU A 35 0.02 0.08 -10.12
CA LEU A 35 0.34 -0.48 -8.81
C LEU A 35 1.37 -1.60 -8.93
N LEU A 36 2.52 -1.41 -8.27
CA LEU A 36 3.59 -2.38 -8.16
C LEU A 36 3.30 -3.38 -7.03
N PRO A 37 3.24 -4.70 -7.32
CA PRO A 37 3.16 -5.71 -6.28
C PRO A 37 4.47 -5.81 -5.48
N LEU A 38 4.41 -5.62 -4.16
CA LEU A 38 5.60 -5.71 -3.30
C LEU A 38 5.70 -7.10 -2.66
N ILE A 39 4.74 -7.45 -1.81
CA ILE A 39 4.75 -8.69 -1.04
C ILE A 39 3.34 -9.15 -0.71
N SER A 40 3.10 -10.46 -0.80
CA SER A 40 1.87 -11.10 -0.31
C SER A 40 2.04 -11.53 1.14
N ILE A 41 0.97 -11.38 1.92
CA ILE A 41 0.92 -11.58 3.37
C ILE A 41 -0.28 -12.45 3.69
N ASP A 42 -0.04 -13.66 4.20
CA ASP A 42 -1.08 -14.46 4.84
C ASP A 42 -1.48 -13.81 6.17
N LEU A 43 -2.74 -13.41 6.28
CA LEU A 43 -3.29 -12.76 7.46
C LEU A 43 -3.23 -13.66 8.71
N GLY A 44 -3.07 -14.97 8.55
CA GLY A 44 -2.74 -15.92 9.62
C GLY A 44 -1.52 -15.53 10.45
N LEU A 45 -0.58 -14.76 9.87
CA LEU A 45 0.60 -14.24 10.55
C LEU A 45 0.28 -13.11 11.55
N VAL A 46 -0.84 -12.42 11.36
CA VAL A 46 -1.31 -11.33 12.24
C VAL A 46 -2.45 -11.82 13.14
N ARG A 47 -3.34 -12.66 12.59
CA ARG A 47 -4.53 -13.22 13.22
C ARG A 47 -4.72 -14.67 12.78
N PRO A 48 -4.42 -15.68 13.62
CA PRO A 48 -4.45 -17.09 13.23
C PRO A 48 -5.76 -17.58 12.61
N GLU A 49 -6.89 -17.00 13.00
CA GLU A 49 -8.22 -17.31 12.48
C GLU A 49 -8.43 -16.91 11.00
N LEU A 50 -7.55 -16.07 10.45
CA LEU A 50 -7.57 -15.63 9.04
C LEU A 50 -6.57 -16.39 8.16
N ALA A 51 -5.94 -17.46 8.67
CA ALA A 51 -4.97 -18.25 7.91
C ALA A 51 -5.51 -18.69 6.53
N GLY A 52 -4.71 -18.47 5.49
CA GLY A 52 -5.09 -18.70 4.10
C GLY A 52 -5.83 -17.54 3.43
N THR A 53 -6.20 -16.49 4.16
CA THR A 53 -6.61 -15.20 3.59
C THR A 53 -5.35 -14.39 3.31
N VAL A 54 -5.08 -14.11 2.05
CA VAL A 54 -3.84 -13.45 1.63
C VAL A 54 -4.16 -12.05 1.11
N VAL A 55 -3.46 -11.05 1.62
CA VAL A 55 -3.48 -9.68 1.11
C VAL A 55 -2.12 -9.33 0.51
N HIS A 56 -2.08 -8.33 -0.35
CA HIS A 56 -0.89 -7.90 -1.07
C HIS A 56 -0.58 -6.44 -0.75
N MET A 57 0.67 -6.15 -0.36
CA MET A 57 1.20 -4.80 -0.27
C MET A 57 1.51 -4.28 -1.67
N LEU A 58 1.09 -3.05 -1.96
CA LEU A 58 1.21 -2.40 -3.27
C LEU A 58 1.87 -1.03 -3.15
N CYS A 59 2.65 -0.64 -4.15
CA CYS A 59 3.20 0.72 -4.26
C CYS A 59 2.67 1.39 -5.54
N PRO A 60 2.03 2.57 -5.44
CA PRO A 60 1.72 3.38 -6.62
C PRO A 60 2.99 3.82 -7.36
N VAL A 61 2.94 3.87 -8.70
CA VAL A 61 4.02 4.41 -9.55
C VAL A 61 3.86 5.89 -9.89
N GLU A 62 2.87 6.52 -9.27
CA GLU A 62 2.41 7.89 -9.47
C GLU A 62 1.76 8.41 -8.18
N PRO A 63 1.61 9.73 -8.04
CA PRO A 63 2.14 10.79 -8.90
C PRO A 63 3.64 11.00 -8.69
N PHE A 64 4.26 11.83 -9.53
CA PHE A 64 5.63 12.31 -9.27
C PHE A 64 5.66 13.32 -8.11
N GLU A 65 4.65 14.19 -8.03
CA GLU A 65 4.46 15.14 -6.94
C GLU A 65 3.04 15.02 -6.37
N GLY A 66 2.90 15.15 -5.05
CA GLY A 66 1.62 15.04 -4.35
C GLY A 66 1.28 13.61 -3.93
N CYS A 67 0.02 13.40 -3.57
CA CYS A 67 -0.53 12.13 -3.13
C CYS A 67 -1.20 11.39 -4.30
N ILE A 68 -1.27 10.07 -4.21
CA ILE A 68 -2.09 9.28 -5.13
C ILE A 68 -3.54 9.78 -5.13
N GLY A 69 -4.12 9.98 -6.31
CA GLY A 69 -5.47 10.53 -6.45
C GLY A 69 -5.56 12.05 -6.42
N ASP A 70 -4.47 12.80 -6.21
CA ASP A 70 -4.46 14.26 -6.40
C ASP A 70 -4.84 14.63 -7.85
N GLU A 71 -5.54 15.75 -8.01
CA GLU A 71 -5.99 16.31 -9.30
C GLU A 71 -6.98 15.44 -10.10
N THR A 72 -7.43 14.32 -9.53
CA THR A 72 -8.39 13.39 -10.14
C THR A 72 -9.72 13.34 -9.38
N GLU A 73 -10.05 14.37 -8.60
CA GLU A 73 -11.22 14.39 -7.70
C GLU A 73 -12.54 14.14 -8.44
N ALA A 74 -12.62 14.51 -9.73
CA ALA A 74 -13.77 14.23 -10.58
C ALA A 74 -14.05 12.73 -10.78
N HIS A 75 -13.07 11.87 -10.50
CA HIS A 75 -13.14 10.41 -10.59
C HIS A 75 -13.21 9.74 -9.22
N HIS A 76 -13.21 10.49 -8.13
CA HIS A 76 -13.31 9.90 -6.80
C HIS A 76 -14.73 9.39 -6.54
N ASN A 77 -14.82 8.35 -5.72
CA ASN A 77 -16.09 7.79 -5.27
C ASN A 77 -16.06 7.54 -3.75
N ALA A 78 -17.01 6.78 -3.23
CA ALA A 78 -17.08 6.50 -1.79
C ALA A 78 -15.82 5.81 -1.23
N PHE A 79 -15.00 5.17 -2.06
CA PHE A 79 -13.87 4.31 -1.66
C PHE A 79 -12.50 4.86 -2.02
N THR A 80 -12.44 6.05 -2.62
CA THR A 80 -11.20 6.70 -3.06
C THR A 80 -11.22 8.17 -2.68
N ALA A 81 -10.09 8.67 -2.23
CA ALA A 81 -9.85 10.10 -1.96
C ALA A 81 -8.35 10.35 -2.19
N PRO A 82 -7.88 11.61 -2.23
CA PRO A 82 -6.45 11.87 -2.22
C PRO A 82 -5.75 11.10 -1.10
N ASN A 83 -4.64 10.44 -1.41
CA ASN A 83 -3.85 9.59 -0.51
C ASN A 83 -4.54 8.28 -0.04
N TRP A 84 -5.77 7.98 -0.47
CA TRP A 84 -6.54 6.85 0.02
C TRP A 84 -7.18 6.05 -1.10
N PHE A 85 -7.06 4.72 -1.04
CA PHE A 85 -7.87 3.85 -1.89
C PHE A 85 -8.17 2.51 -1.25
N ALA A 86 -9.31 1.94 -1.63
CA ALA A 86 -9.75 0.64 -1.16
C ALA A 86 -9.97 -0.39 -2.27
N LEU A 87 -9.74 -1.65 -1.92
CA LEU A 87 -9.99 -2.81 -2.76
C LEU A 87 -10.87 -3.80 -2.00
N GLU A 88 -11.66 -4.56 -2.73
CA GLU A 88 -12.26 -5.79 -2.24
C GLU A 88 -11.26 -6.93 -2.44
N LEU A 89 -11.07 -7.75 -1.41
CA LEU A 89 -10.39 -9.03 -1.49
C LEU A 89 -11.39 -10.12 -1.86
N THR A 90 -11.30 -10.64 -3.08
CA THR A 90 -12.15 -11.74 -3.55
C THR A 90 -11.93 -13.03 -2.75
N PRO A 91 -12.84 -14.01 -2.82
CA PRO A 91 -12.67 -15.30 -2.14
C PRO A 91 -11.41 -16.08 -2.54
N ASP A 92 -10.88 -15.86 -3.75
CA ASP A 92 -9.63 -16.44 -4.24
C ASP A 92 -8.41 -15.54 -4.01
N ASN A 93 -8.52 -14.58 -3.08
CA ASN A 93 -7.47 -13.66 -2.66
C ASN A 93 -6.94 -12.74 -3.78
N ARG A 94 -7.78 -12.35 -4.73
CA ARG A 94 -7.46 -11.30 -5.71
C ARG A 94 -8.05 -9.98 -5.25
N TYR A 95 -7.46 -8.91 -5.74
CA TYR A 95 -7.92 -7.56 -5.54
C TYR A 95 -8.81 -7.10 -6.69
N ARG A 96 -9.97 -6.59 -6.29
CA ARG A 96 -10.84 -5.76 -7.12
C ARG A 96 -10.82 -4.35 -6.59
N PHE A 97 -10.36 -3.40 -7.40
CA PHE A 97 -10.40 -2.00 -7.06
C PHE A 97 -11.85 -1.52 -6.97
N LEU A 98 -12.19 -0.83 -5.87
CA LEU A 98 -13.53 -0.28 -5.62
C LEU A 98 -13.71 1.12 -6.22
N GLY A 99 -12.63 1.73 -6.70
CA GLY A 99 -12.64 2.95 -7.50
C GLY A 99 -12.89 2.69 -8.99
N ASN A 100 -12.50 3.66 -9.81
CA ASN A 100 -12.44 3.52 -11.27
C ASN A 100 -11.05 3.94 -11.76
N GLU A 101 -10.66 3.50 -12.95
CA GLU A 101 -9.34 3.75 -13.53
C GLU A 101 -8.97 5.25 -13.56
N GLY A 102 -9.97 6.13 -13.74
CA GLY A 102 -9.78 7.58 -13.71
C GLY A 102 -9.20 8.19 -12.43
N PHE A 103 -9.22 7.44 -11.33
CA PHE A 103 -8.52 7.80 -10.10
C PHE A 103 -7.00 7.95 -10.31
N PHE A 104 -6.43 7.19 -11.25
CA PHE A 104 -5.02 7.24 -11.56
C PHE A 104 -4.75 8.34 -12.60
N GLN A 105 -3.73 9.16 -12.37
CA GLN A 105 -3.33 10.26 -13.26
C GLN A 105 -2.86 9.74 -14.63
N ARG A 106 -2.25 8.55 -14.69
CA ARG A 106 -1.83 7.91 -15.94
C ARG A 106 -2.97 7.25 -16.70
N ALA A 107 -4.21 7.25 -16.20
CA ALA A 107 -5.32 6.58 -16.86
C ALA A 107 -5.51 7.10 -18.30
N PRO A 108 -5.71 6.22 -19.30
CA PRO A 108 -5.78 6.62 -20.71
C PRO A 108 -6.85 7.68 -21.01
N GLN A 109 -7.94 7.67 -20.25
CA GLN A 109 -9.03 8.63 -20.35
C GLN A 109 -8.63 10.09 -20.10
N HIS A 110 -7.52 10.34 -19.41
CA HIS A 110 -6.98 11.69 -19.20
C HIS A 110 -6.24 12.23 -20.43
N GLY A 111 -6.07 11.43 -21.49
CA GLY A 111 -5.40 11.86 -22.73
C GLY A 111 -3.95 12.33 -22.49
N GLY A 112 -3.28 11.73 -21.50
CA GLY A 112 -1.94 12.10 -21.07
C GLY A 112 -1.84 13.49 -20.43
N GLN A 113 -2.94 14.08 -19.96
CA GLN A 113 -2.93 15.40 -19.31
C GLN A 113 -1.85 15.51 -18.23
N PHE A 114 -1.74 14.50 -17.37
CA PHE A 114 -0.82 14.46 -16.24
C PHE A 114 0.56 13.86 -16.59
N THR A 115 0.67 13.18 -17.72
CA THR A 115 1.89 12.48 -18.16
C THR A 115 2.61 13.20 -19.31
N LYS A 116 2.22 14.44 -19.62
CA LYS A 116 2.92 15.28 -20.62
C LYS A 116 4.23 15.83 -20.10
N ASP A 117 4.39 15.91 -18.78
CA ASP A 117 5.64 16.30 -18.15
C ASP A 117 6.66 15.16 -18.26
N ALA A 118 7.88 15.51 -18.68
CA ALA A 118 9.00 14.58 -18.73
C ALA A 118 9.32 14.00 -17.35
N PHE A 119 9.16 14.79 -16.28
CA PHE A 119 9.43 14.34 -14.91
C PHE A 119 8.44 13.26 -14.45
N ALA A 120 7.16 13.38 -14.80
CA ALA A 120 6.16 12.36 -14.48
C ALA A 120 6.44 11.03 -15.19
N CYS A 121 6.84 11.09 -16.46
CA CYS A 121 7.25 9.90 -17.22
C CYS A 121 8.52 9.27 -16.63
N GLU A 122 9.57 10.07 -16.41
CA GLU A 122 10.84 9.62 -15.84
C GLU A 122 10.64 8.99 -14.46
N HIS A 123 9.78 9.57 -13.63
CA HIS A 123 9.45 9.01 -12.33
C HIS A 123 8.87 7.61 -12.41
N THR A 124 7.84 7.39 -13.23
CA THR A 124 7.28 6.05 -13.35
C THR A 124 8.27 5.07 -13.96
N ASP A 125 9.04 5.47 -14.98
CA ASP A 125 10.04 4.60 -15.60
C ASP A 125 11.10 4.16 -14.58
N GLU A 126 11.53 5.06 -13.70
CA GLU A 126 12.45 4.74 -12.61
C GLU A 126 11.83 3.84 -11.54
N MET A 127 10.56 4.06 -11.17
CA MET A 127 9.83 3.20 -10.23
C MET A 127 9.77 1.75 -10.75
N LEU A 128 9.35 1.58 -12.02
CA LEU A 128 9.28 0.29 -12.70
C LEU A 128 10.66 -0.37 -12.81
N ALA A 129 11.68 0.39 -13.25
CA ALA A 129 13.03 -0.15 -13.43
C ALA A 129 13.68 -0.55 -12.10
N SER A 130 13.47 0.23 -11.04
CA SER A 130 14.00 -0.07 -9.70
C SER A 130 13.33 -1.31 -9.11
N HIS A 131 12.01 -1.41 -9.19
CA HIS A 131 11.25 -2.59 -8.75
C HIS A 131 11.70 -3.86 -9.49
N ALA A 132 11.89 -3.78 -10.82
CA ALA A 132 12.40 -4.89 -11.61
C ALA A 132 13.82 -5.33 -11.19
N LYS A 133 14.71 -4.38 -10.86
CA LYS A 133 16.04 -4.69 -10.32
C LYS A 133 15.96 -5.32 -8.93
N ALA A 134 15.10 -4.82 -8.05
CA ALA A 134 14.87 -5.40 -6.73
C ALA A 134 14.35 -6.84 -6.84
N SER A 135 13.42 -7.11 -7.77
CA SER A 135 12.91 -8.44 -8.07
C SER A 135 14.00 -9.39 -8.58
N ALA A 136 14.84 -8.92 -9.51
CA ALA A 136 15.97 -9.69 -10.03
C ALA A 136 17.01 -10.00 -8.94
N TYR A 137 17.32 -9.02 -8.08
CA TYR A 137 18.22 -9.20 -6.95
C TYR A 137 17.67 -10.25 -5.97
N TYR A 138 16.37 -10.20 -5.67
CA TYR A 138 15.71 -11.20 -4.84
C TYR A 138 15.78 -12.60 -5.46
N ALA A 139 15.56 -12.74 -6.77
CA ALA A 139 15.65 -14.02 -7.44
C ALA A 139 17.06 -14.64 -7.38
N GLU A 140 18.11 -13.80 -7.39
CA GLU A 140 19.50 -14.25 -7.31
C GLU A 140 19.98 -14.51 -5.87
N HIS A 141 19.59 -13.66 -4.91
CA HIS A 141 20.17 -13.62 -3.58
C HIS A 141 19.21 -14.04 -2.45
N GLY A 142 17.91 -14.13 -2.72
CA GLY A 142 16.87 -14.41 -1.73
C GLY A 142 16.65 -13.28 -0.71
N ARG A 143 17.12 -12.06 -1.00
CA ARG A 143 17.05 -10.88 -0.14
C ARG A 143 16.47 -9.69 -0.89
N LEU A 144 15.79 -8.78 -0.19
CA LEU A 144 15.35 -7.52 -0.78
C LEU A 144 16.51 -6.53 -0.82
N ALA A 145 16.69 -5.85 -1.95
CA ALA A 145 17.57 -4.70 -2.06
C ALA A 145 16.89 -3.55 -2.80
N SER A 146 17.02 -2.35 -2.23
CA SER A 146 16.58 -1.10 -2.84
C SER A 146 17.58 -0.64 -3.90
N TYR A 147 17.04 -0.10 -4.99
CA TYR A 147 17.75 0.65 -6.01
C TYR A 147 17.22 2.08 -6.05
N SER A 148 17.52 2.84 -4.99
CA SER A 148 17.02 4.21 -4.80
C SER A 148 17.50 5.18 -5.88
N ARG A 149 16.62 6.12 -6.26
CA ARG A 149 16.92 7.29 -7.11
C ARG A 149 18.07 8.13 -6.56
N TYR A 150 18.17 8.24 -5.23
CA TYR A 150 19.21 9.04 -4.57
C TYR A 150 20.51 8.27 -4.32
N GLY A 151 20.54 6.98 -4.70
CA GLY A 151 21.70 6.11 -4.57
C GLY A 151 22.66 6.21 -5.76
N LYS A 152 23.75 5.44 -5.69
CA LYS A 152 24.75 5.32 -6.78
C LYS A 152 24.39 4.26 -7.83
N GLY A 153 23.17 3.72 -7.78
CA GLY A 153 22.72 2.60 -8.62
C GLY A 153 23.17 1.22 -8.13
N GLU A 154 23.75 1.13 -6.93
CA GLU A 154 24.15 -0.12 -6.29
C GLU A 154 23.01 -0.67 -5.41
N PRO A 155 22.87 -2.00 -5.28
CA PRO A 155 21.88 -2.59 -4.39
C PRO A 155 22.21 -2.28 -2.92
N MET A 156 21.20 -1.88 -2.15
CA MET A 156 21.29 -1.75 -0.71
C MET A 156 20.23 -2.65 -0.08
N GLU A 157 20.65 -3.66 0.69
CA GLU A 157 19.72 -4.59 1.33
C GLU A 157 18.77 -3.86 2.31
N GLN A 158 17.49 -4.26 2.29
CA GLN A 158 16.43 -3.64 3.08
C GLN A 158 15.56 -4.68 3.78
N ASP A 159 14.70 -4.17 4.66
CA ASP A 159 13.66 -4.95 5.33
C ASP A 159 12.48 -5.12 4.37
N TYR A 160 11.86 -6.32 4.36
CA TYR A 160 10.67 -6.57 3.54
C TYR A 160 9.47 -5.76 4.03
N LEU A 161 9.33 -5.60 5.34
CA LEU A 161 8.31 -4.81 6.01
C LEU A 161 8.93 -4.10 7.21
N ASP A 162 8.57 -2.85 7.45
CA ASP A 162 8.96 -2.14 8.67
C ASP A 162 8.19 -2.68 9.85
N SER A 163 6.91 -3.05 9.63
CA SER A 163 6.14 -3.82 10.60
C SER A 163 5.11 -4.77 9.98
N LEU A 164 4.82 -5.84 10.72
CA LEU A 164 3.76 -6.81 10.45
C LEU A 164 2.89 -6.96 11.70
N GLY A 165 1.61 -6.60 11.59
CA GLY A 165 0.65 -6.48 12.69
C GLY A 165 0.91 -5.23 13.55
N GLY A 166 0.48 -5.30 14.81
CA GLY A 166 0.60 -4.18 15.76
C GLY A 166 -0.55 -3.16 15.68
N GLY A 167 -0.36 -2.06 16.41
CA GLY A 167 -1.32 -0.99 16.53
C GLY A 167 -1.21 0.08 15.44
N ILE A 168 -2.13 1.04 15.48
CA ILE A 168 -2.20 2.16 14.54
C ILE A 168 -1.56 3.39 15.19
N TRP A 169 -0.55 3.95 14.53
CA TRP A 169 0.20 5.11 15.01
C TRP A 169 -0.08 6.35 14.17
N TYR A 170 -0.02 7.52 14.81
CA TYR A 170 -0.14 8.82 14.17
C TYR A 170 0.92 8.99 13.09
N GLY A 171 0.50 9.70 12.05
CA GLY A 171 1.33 10.20 10.96
C GLY A 171 0.61 11.35 10.28
N ASN A 172 1.20 11.90 9.24
CA ASN A 172 0.53 12.95 8.45
C ASN A 172 -0.78 12.42 7.80
N TRP A 173 -0.84 11.10 7.54
CA TRP A 173 -1.96 10.42 6.91
C TRP A 173 -3.26 10.53 7.70
N THR A 174 -3.20 10.75 9.02
CA THR A 174 -4.39 10.88 9.87
C THR A 174 -5.03 12.26 9.77
N SER A 175 -4.26 13.28 9.38
CA SER A 175 -4.67 14.68 9.46
C SER A 175 -5.05 15.26 8.10
N HIS A 176 -4.39 14.81 7.04
CA HIS A 176 -4.70 15.23 5.68
C HIS A 176 -4.06 14.26 4.67
N PRO A 177 -4.73 13.90 3.56
CA PRO A 177 -6.09 14.28 3.16
C PRO A 177 -7.23 13.49 3.84
N PRO A 178 -8.50 13.97 3.76
CA PRO A 178 -9.64 13.30 4.39
C PRO A 178 -9.84 11.85 3.91
N ILE A 179 -10.24 10.97 4.83
CA ILE A 179 -10.56 9.58 4.51
C ILE A 179 -11.78 9.48 3.56
N PRO A 180 -11.86 8.46 2.67
CA PRO A 180 -12.99 8.34 1.75
C PRO A 180 -14.35 8.18 2.46
N PRO A 181 -15.46 8.63 1.85
CA PRO A 181 -16.79 8.68 2.49
C PRO A 181 -17.35 7.34 2.99
N ALA A 182 -16.88 6.20 2.47
CA ALA A 182 -17.29 4.87 2.93
C ALA A 182 -16.71 4.49 4.29
N PHE A 183 -15.77 5.29 4.81
CA PHE A 183 -15.02 4.99 6.02
C PHE A 183 -15.17 6.11 7.05
N GLN A 184 -14.93 5.75 8.31
CA GLN A 184 -14.83 6.67 9.43
C GLN A 184 -13.44 6.52 10.03
N LEU A 185 -12.81 7.64 10.33
CA LEU A 185 -11.58 7.71 11.09
C LEU A 185 -11.91 8.46 12.39
N ASP A 186 -11.86 7.72 13.49
CA ASP A 186 -12.14 8.22 14.83
C ASP A 186 -10.94 8.01 15.74
N GLU A 187 -10.94 8.72 16.86
CA GLU A 187 -9.95 8.59 17.92
C GLU A 187 -10.64 8.07 19.19
N ALA A 188 -9.97 7.20 19.93
CA ALA A 188 -10.41 6.81 21.27
C ALA A 188 -10.47 8.04 22.20
N GLU A 189 -11.33 8.01 23.23
CA GLU A 189 -11.47 9.15 24.17
C GLU A 189 -10.14 9.55 24.84
N ASN A 190 -9.18 8.64 24.93
CA ASN A 190 -7.84 8.82 25.48
C ASN A 190 -6.73 8.74 24.40
N ALA A 191 -7.04 8.95 23.13
CA ALA A 191 -6.05 9.05 22.06
C ALA A 191 -5.01 10.15 22.37
N GLY A 192 -3.75 9.89 22.03
CA GLY A 192 -2.61 10.78 22.37
C GLY A 192 -2.22 10.83 23.85
N MET A 193 -2.91 10.10 24.74
CA MET A 193 -2.51 9.92 26.14
C MET A 193 -1.59 8.71 26.25
N GLY A 194 -0.40 8.82 25.65
CA GLY A 194 0.50 7.74 25.21
C GLY A 194 0.99 6.68 26.23
N ASP A 195 0.58 6.73 27.49
CA ASP A 195 0.86 5.69 28.49
C ASP A 195 -0.34 4.77 28.77
N GLU A 196 -1.55 5.12 28.32
CA GLU A 196 -2.79 4.38 28.64
C GLU A 196 -3.29 3.47 27.51
N LEU A 197 -2.71 3.56 26.32
CA LEU A 197 -3.14 2.82 25.14
C LEU A 197 -1.99 1.97 24.56
N GLU A 198 -2.36 0.85 23.93
CA GLU A 198 -1.41 -0.03 23.22
C GLU A 198 -0.92 0.60 21.90
N ASP A 199 -1.61 1.64 21.43
CA ASP A 199 -1.34 2.44 20.23
C ASP A 199 -1.94 3.85 20.37
N ASP A 200 -1.96 4.64 19.30
CA ASP A 200 -2.45 6.02 19.39
C ASP A 200 -3.98 6.15 19.52
N GLY A 201 -4.70 5.02 19.61
CA GLY A 201 -6.15 5.01 19.78
C GLY A 201 -6.93 5.34 18.51
N ILE A 202 -6.26 5.37 17.36
CA ILE A 202 -6.88 5.61 16.05
C ILE A 202 -7.73 4.40 15.66
N ARG A 203 -8.94 4.65 15.16
CA ARG A 203 -9.88 3.62 14.72
C ARG A 203 -10.41 3.96 13.35
N ILE A 204 -10.23 3.03 12.41
CA ILE A 204 -10.84 3.11 11.09
C ILE A 204 -11.98 2.09 11.04
N THR A 205 -13.16 2.51 10.59
CA THR A 205 -14.30 1.61 10.42
C THR A 205 -15.00 1.77 9.08
N ARG A 206 -15.64 0.68 8.63
CA ARG A 206 -16.62 0.66 7.53
C ARG A 206 -17.92 0.08 8.08
N ASP A 207 -19.02 0.81 7.96
CA ASP A 207 -20.33 0.35 8.48
C ASP A 207 -20.28 -0.11 9.96
N GLY A 208 -19.45 0.57 10.76
CA GLY A 208 -19.20 0.23 12.18
C GLY A 208 -18.30 -0.99 12.42
N LYS A 209 -17.75 -1.61 11.37
CA LYS A 209 -16.81 -2.74 11.45
C LYS A 209 -15.37 -2.24 11.43
N PRO A 210 -14.53 -2.63 12.41
CA PRO A 210 -13.20 -2.08 12.54
C PRO A 210 -12.21 -2.73 11.57
N PHE A 211 -11.40 -1.89 10.94
CA PHE A 211 -10.17 -2.34 10.30
C PHE A 211 -9.13 -2.68 11.36
N PHE A 212 -8.16 -3.52 10.98
CA PHE A 212 -6.91 -3.66 11.71
C PHE A 212 -5.72 -3.43 10.81
N HIS A 213 -4.63 -2.97 11.41
CA HIS A 213 -3.36 -2.80 10.73
C HIS A 213 -2.74 -4.16 10.38
N VAL A 214 -2.47 -4.37 9.11
CA VAL A 214 -1.82 -5.59 8.60
C VAL A 214 -0.32 -5.41 8.61
N ALA A 215 0.19 -4.37 7.97
CA ALA A 215 1.62 -4.12 7.81
C ALA A 215 1.86 -2.70 7.30
N ASN A 216 3.10 -2.24 7.48
CA ASN A 216 3.60 -1.07 6.77
C ASN A 216 5.05 -1.24 6.32
N VAL A 217 5.40 -0.47 5.29
CA VAL A 217 6.77 -0.43 4.75
C VAL A 217 7.02 0.86 3.98
N ALA A 218 8.24 1.38 4.05
CA ALA A 218 8.69 2.44 3.15
C ALA A 218 8.71 1.98 1.68
N GLY A 219 8.15 2.80 0.78
CA GLY A 219 8.11 2.49 -0.65
C GLY A 219 9.50 2.40 -1.29
N TYR A 220 10.43 3.23 -0.83
CA TYR A 220 11.82 3.24 -1.30
C TYR A 220 12.63 1.99 -0.88
N ASN A 221 12.10 1.12 -0.02
CA ASN A 221 12.74 -0.19 0.23
C ASN A 221 12.61 -1.11 -0.99
N TRP A 222 11.54 -0.94 -1.76
CA TRP A 222 11.17 -1.81 -2.87
C TRP A 222 11.37 -1.17 -4.25
N CYS A 223 11.30 0.16 -4.32
CA CYS A 223 11.32 0.93 -5.56
C CYS A 223 12.30 2.12 -5.48
N ALA A 224 12.32 2.95 -6.51
CA ALA A 224 13.28 4.06 -6.62
C ALA A 224 13.06 5.14 -5.54
N THR A 225 11.81 5.36 -5.18
CA THR A 225 11.32 6.32 -4.19
C THR A 225 9.95 5.86 -3.69
N GLY A 226 9.23 6.67 -2.92
CA GLY A 226 7.85 6.41 -2.50
C GLY A 226 7.56 7.00 -1.13
N ALA A 227 6.39 6.63 -0.58
CA ALA A 227 5.98 7.00 0.76
C ALA A 227 6.99 6.53 1.82
N ASP A 228 7.11 7.31 2.90
CA ASP A 228 7.88 6.90 4.09
C ASP A 228 7.20 5.72 4.78
N SER A 229 5.87 5.62 4.66
CA SER A 229 5.14 4.44 5.07
C SER A 229 3.96 4.18 4.15
N ILE A 230 3.94 3.03 3.48
CA ILE A 230 2.73 2.49 2.85
C ILE A 230 1.99 1.69 3.93
N LEU A 231 0.79 2.13 4.30
CA LEU A 231 0.00 1.47 5.35
C LEU A 231 -1.08 0.59 4.73
N LEU A 232 -1.16 -0.66 5.20
CA LEU A 232 -2.14 -1.65 4.75
C LEU A 232 -3.07 -2.04 5.90
N PHE A 233 -4.37 -1.88 5.69
CA PHE A 233 -5.42 -2.25 6.63
C PHE A 233 -6.39 -3.27 6.03
N TYR A 234 -7.02 -4.08 6.89
CA TYR A 234 -8.03 -5.05 6.47
C TYR A 234 -9.25 -5.09 7.40
N GLU A 235 -10.44 -5.17 6.80
CA GLU A 235 -11.74 -5.38 7.46
C GLU A 235 -12.33 -6.73 7.01
N PRO A 236 -12.46 -7.73 7.91
CA PRO A 236 -12.82 -9.10 7.54
C PRO A 236 -14.22 -9.34 6.97
N GLU A 237 -15.25 -8.61 7.42
CA GLU A 237 -16.65 -8.91 7.12
C GLU A 237 -17.01 -8.53 5.68
N SER A 238 -16.62 -7.32 5.27
CA SER A 238 -16.73 -6.84 3.89
C SER A 238 -15.55 -7.26 3.01
N ARG A 239 -14.52 -7.90 3.59
CA ARG A 239 -13.25 -8.25 2.93
C ARG A 239 -12.59 -7.03 2.27
N THR A 240 -12.64 -5.88 2.94
CA THR A 240 -12.07 -4.64 2.41
C THR A 240 -10.62 -4.50 2.81
N VAL A 241 -9.80 -4.19 1.82
CA VAL A 241 -8.42 -3.76 1.99
C VAL A 241 -8.36 -2.25 1.80
N LEU A 242 -7.70 -1.54 2.70
CA LEU A 242 -7.56 -0.09 2.65
C LEU A 242 -6.08 0.29 2.66
N PHE A 243 -5.70 1.18 1.76
CA PHE A 243 -4.38 1.77 1.66
C PHE A 243 -4.42 3.26 2.01
N THR A 244 -3.38 3.70 2.71
CA THR A 244 -2.99 5.11 2.87
C THR A 244 -1.48 5.21 3.01
N PHE A 245 -0.96 6.44 3.00
CA PHE A 245 0.46 6.68 2.90
C PHE A 245 0.90 7.81 3.82
N ASP A 246 2.00 7.59 4.53
CA ASP A 246 2.66 8.59 5.35
C ASP A 246 3.88 9.16 4.61
N TRP A 247 4.11 10.46 4.77
CA TRP A 247 5.14 11.22 4.04
C TRP A 247 5.85 12.24 4.96
N THR A 248 7.07 12.64 4.60
CA THR A 248 7.87 13.70 5.26
C THR A 248 7.89 14.99 4.45
#